data_AF-A0A7S1E8W8-F1
#
_entry.id   AF-A0A7S1E8W8-F1
#
_cell.length_a   1.000
_cell.length_b   1.000
_cell.length_c   1.000
_cell.angle_alpha   90.00
_cell.angle_beta   90.00
_cell.angle_gamma   90.00
#
_symmetry.space_group_name_H-M   'P 1'
#
loop_
_entity.id
_entity.type
_entity.pdbx_description
1 polymer ?
#
loop_
_entity_poly.entity_id
_entity_poly.type
_entity_poly.pdbx_seq_one_letter_code
_entity_poly.pdbx_strand_id
1 'polypeptide(L)'
;DLARRDLTINAMAEDAAGQVIDPYGGQRDLAARVLRHVSPAFAEDPVRILRLARFAARFADFTVAPETVALMRAMVAAGEVDALVPERVWQELSRGLME
;
A
#
# COMPACT_ATOMS: atom_id res chain seq x y z
N ASP A 1 5.65 5.70 13.44
CA ASP A 1 6.09 4.74 12.39
C ASP A 1 4.94 4.30 11.50
N LEU A 2 3.89 3.71 12.07
CA LEU A 2 2.73 3.15 11.35
C LEU A 2 2.10 4.11 10.32
N ALA A 3 1.98 5.41 10.62
CA ALA A 3 1.46 6.44 9.71
C ALA A 3 2.18 6.51 8.34
N ARG A 4 3.46 6.14 8.30
CA ARG A 4 4.32 6.20 7.10
C ARG A 4 4.31 4.91 6.28
N ARG A 5 3.57 3.88 6.72
CA ARG A 5 3.37 2.63 5.97
C ARG A 5 2.48 2.88 4.75
N ASP A 6 2.50 1.95 3.82
CA ASP A 6 1.72 2.04 2.58
C ASP A 6 0.24 1.77 2.83
N LEU A 7 -0.11 0.57 3.33
CA LEU A 7 -1.47 0.08 3.46
C LEU A 7 -1.89 -0.06 4.92
N THR A 8 -3.17 0.17 5.22
CA THR A 8 -3.75 0.02 6.57
C THR A 8 -3.51 -1.37 7.15
N ILE A 9 -3.64 -2.42 6.32
CA ILE A 9 -3.38 -3.82 6.70
C ILE A 9 -1.92 -4.09 7.09
N ASN A 10 -0.99 -3.24 6.65
CA ASN A 10 0.44 -3.31 7.00
C ASN A 10 0.84 -2.29 8.08
N ALA A 11 -0.14 -1.55 8.61
CA ALA A 11 0.05 -0.47 9.57
C ALA A 11 -0.50 -0.82 10.96
N MET A 12 -0.34 -2.09 11.34
CA MET A 12 -0.65 -2.62 12.67
C MET A 12 0.64 -3.04 13.38
N ALA A 13 0.61 -3.01 14.70
CA ALA A 13 1.67 -3.53 15.54
C ALA A 13 1.09 -4.46 16.61
N GLU A 14 1.93 -5.32 17.18
CA GLU A 14 1.59 -6.14 18.33
C GLU A 14 2.53 -5.74 19.47
N ASP A 15 1.98 -5.56 20.67
CA ASP A 15 2.80 -5.33 21.86
C ASP A 15 3.31 -6.65 22.48
N ALA A 16 4.13 -6.54 23.52
CA ALA A 16 4.70 -7.72 24.19
C ALA A 16 3.66 -8.63 24.88
N ALA A 17 2.42 -8.15 25.07
CA ALA A 17 1.32 -8.91 25.64
C ALA A 17 0.42 -9.55 24.57
N GLY A 18 0.73 -9.37 23.28
CA GLY A 18 -0.07 -9.88 22.17
C GLY A 18 -1.25 -8.98 21.81
N GLN A 19 -1.34 -7.75 22.35
CA GLN A 19 -2.39 -6.82 21.99
C GLN A 19 -2.06 -6.16 20.65
N VAL A 20 -2.99 -6.29 19.70
CA VAL A 20 -2.92 -5.61 18.41
C VAL A 20 -3.23 -4.12 18.59
N ILE A 21 -2.29 -3.28 18.17
CA ILE A 21 -2.39 -1.82 18.07
C ILE A 21 -2.70 -1.49 16.60
N ASP A 22 -3.94 -1.09 16.35
CA ASP A 22 -4.45 -0.78 15.01
C ASP A 22 -5.13 0.61 14.96
N PRO A 23 -4.34 1.69 14.86
CA PRO A 23 -4.89 3.05 14.83
C PRO A 23 -5.51 3.44 13.48
N TYR A 24 -5.29 2.65 12.42
CA TYR A 24 -5.72 2.98 11.05
C TYR A 24 -6.84 2.06 10.52
N GLY A 25 -7.29 1.10 11.33
CA GLY A 25 -8.36 0.17 10.96
C GLY A 25 -7.92 -0.91 9.97
N GLY A 26 -6.66 -1.32 10.03
CA GLY A 26 -6.09 -2.43 9.26
C GLY A 26 -6.83 -3.75 9.47
N GLN A 27 -7.30 -4.06 10.68
CA GLN A 27 -8.09 -5.28 10.94
C GLN A 27 -9.43 -5.24 10.21
N ARG A 28 -10.09 -4.07 10.19
CA ARG A 28 -11.36 -3.88 9.47
C ARG A 28 -11.15 -4.01 7.97
N ASP A 29 -10.14 -3.35 7.42
CA ASP A 29 -9.84 -3.43 6.00
C ASP A 29 -9.38 -4.84 5.59
N LEU A 30 -8.64 -5.55 6.45
CA LEU A 30 -8.27 -6.94 6.25
C LEU A 30 -9.51 -7.86 6.21
N ALA A 31 -10.42 -7.72 7.17
CA ALA A 31 -11.67 -8.48 7.20
C ALA A 31 -12.57 -8.17 5.99
N ALA A 32 -12.57 -6.92 5.53
CA ALA A 32 -13.31 -6.48 4.35
C ALA A 32 -12.60 -6.79 3.02
N ARG A 33 -11.37 -7.31 3.06
CA ARG A 33 -10.50 -7.51 1.89
C ARG A 33 -10.30 -6.24 1.07
N VAL A 34 -9.93 -5.15 1.74
CA VAL A 34 -9.73 -3.83 1.14
C VAL A 34 -8.28 -3.40 1.28
N LEU A 35 -7.64 -3.03 0.16
CA LEU A 35 -6.35 -2.35 0.13
C LEU A 35 -6.60 -0.84 0.20
N ARG A 36 -6.30 -0.23 1.35
CA ARG A 36 -6.45 1.22 1.61
C ARG A 36 -5.12 1.83 2.03
N HIS A 37 -4.78 3.00 1.49
CA HIS A 37 -3.62 3.74 1.95
C HIS A 37 -3.78 4.25 3.39
N VAL A 38 -2.67 4.34 4.14
CA VAL A 38 -2.71 4.76 5.56
C VAL A 38 -2.99 6.25 5.73
N SER A 39 -2.24 7.08 5.00
CA SER A 39 -2.23 8.52 5.17
C SER A 39 -1.73 9.22 3.89
N PRO A 40 -1.83 10.56 3.80
CA PRO A 40 -1.27 11.32 2.68
C PRO A 40 0.23 11.05 2.43
N ALA A 41 0.97 10.57 3.43
CA ALA A 41 2.36 10.14 3.28
C ALA A 41 2.54 8.99 2.26
N PHE A 42 1.46 8.35 1.80
CA PHE A 42 1.50 7.45 0.66
C PHE A 42 2.09 8.11 -0.60
N ALA A 43 1.80 9.40 -0.82
CA ALA A 43 2.29 10.12 -1.98
C ALA A 43 3.79 10.41 -1.95
N GLU A 44 4.45 10.31 -0.78
CA GLU A 44 5.88 10.56 -0.62
C GLU A 44 6.78 9.52 -1.34
N ASP A 45 6.23 8.37 -1.72
CA ASP A 45 6.98 7.33 -2.41
C ASP A 45 6.16 6.68 -3.55
N PRO A 46 6.40 7.08 -4.81
CA PRO A 46 5.63 6.59 -5.97
C PRO A 46 5.75 5.08 -6.19
N VAL A 47 6.75 4.41 -5.59
CA VAL A 47 6.90 2.94 -5.73
C VAL A 47 5.75 2.19 -5.07
N ARG A 48 5.04 2.85 -4.14
CA ARG A 48 3.88 2.28 -3.44
C ARG A 48 2.71 2.00 -4.38
N ILE A 49 2.63 2.70 -5.52
CA ILE A 49 1.67 2.38 -6.59
C ILE A 49 1.94 0.97 -7.13
N LEU A 50 3.20 0.68 -7.48
CA LEU A 50 3.60 -0.63 -8.01
C LEU A 50 3.41 -1.72 -6.96
N ARG A 51 3.75 -1.42 -5.71
CA ARG A 51 3.56 -2.36 -4.61
C ARG A 51 2.08 -2.69 -4.38
N LEU A 52 1.20 -1.68 -4.38
CA LEU A 52 -0.24 -1.88 -4.29
C LEU A 52 -0.75 -2.72 -5.45
N ALA A 53 -0.31 -2.45 -6.69
CA ALA A 53 -0.66 -3.25 -7.86
C ALA A 53 -0.24 -4.72 -7.69
N ARG A 54 0.93 -4.98 -7.11
CA ARG A 54 1.39 -6.35 -6.77
C ARG A 54 0.47 -7.01 -5.74
N PHE A 55 0.12 -6.31 -4.66
CA PHE A 55 -0.84 -6.81 -3.67
C PHE A 55 -2.20 -7.13 -4.32
N ALA A 56 -2.72 -6.24 -5.17
CA ALA A 56 -3.99 -6.44 -5.86
C ALA A 56 -3.95 -7.63 -6.85
N ALA A 57 -2.81 -7.89 -7.49
CA ALA A 57 -2.63 -9.05 -8.38
C ALA A 57 -2.52 -10.36 -7.59
N ARG A 58 -1.81 -10.35 -6.45
CA ARG A 58 -1.61 -11.53 -5.60
C ARG A 58 -2.88 -11.95 -4.86
N PHE A 59 -3.62 -10.98 -4.32
CA PHE A 59 -4.82 -11.21 -3.52
C PHE A 59 -6.05 -10.87 -4.36
N ALA A 60 -6.41 -11.79 -5.27
CA ALA A 60 -7.48 -11.56 -6.25
C ALA A 60 -8.88 -11.34 -5.60
N ASP A 61 -9.06 -11.72 -4.34
CA ASP A 61 -10.26 -11.49 -3.55
C ASP A 61 -10.27 -10.12 -2.84
N PHE A 62 -9.18 -9.34 -2.95
CA PHE A 62 -9.10 -7.99 -2.42
C PHE A 62 -9.53 -6.95 -3.45
N THR A 63 -10.10 -5.86 -2.95
CA THR A 63 -10.44 -4.67 -3.73
C THR A 63 -9.61 -3.48 -3.27
N VAL A 64 -9.41 -2.49 -4.14
CA VAL A 64 -8.71 -1.25 -3.77
C VAL A 64 -9.74 -0.20 -3.37
N ALA A 65 -9.52 0.46 -2.24
CA ALA A 65 -10.42 1.51 -1.77
C ALA A 65 -10.52 2.67 -2.79
N PRO A 66 -11.72 3.23 -3.06
CA PRO A 66 -11.91 4.27 -4.07
C PRO A 66 -11.01 5.49 -3.87
N GLU A 67 -10.82 5.95 -2.64
CA GLU A 67 -9.92 7.07 -2.34
C GLU A 67 -8.46 6.75 -2.62
N THR A 68 -8.06 5.48 -2.52
CA THR A 68 -6.69 5.04 -2.81
C THR A 68 -6.47 5.02 -4.32
N VAL A 69 -7.46 4.59 -5.10
CA VAL A 69 -7.44 4.72 -6.56
C VAL A 69 -7.36 6.20 -6.97
N ALA A 70 -8.16 7.07 -6.35
CA ALA A 70 -8.15 8.50 -6.63
C ALA A 70 -6.77 9.13 -6.32
N LEU A 71 -6.17 8.78 -5.18
CA LEU A 71 -4.83 9.24 -4.81
C LEU A 71 -3.76 8.80 -5.81
N MET A 72 -3.74 7.51 -6.18
CA MET A 72 -2.77 7.00 -7.16
C MET A 72 -2.92 7.69 -8.52
N ARG A 73 -4.17 7.95 -8.97
CA ARG A 73 -4.42 8.70 -10.21
C ARG A 73 -3.90 10.14 -10.11
N ALA A 74 -4.07 10.80 -8.97
CA ALA A 74 -3.56 12.15 -8.75
C ALA A 74 -2.02 12.18 -8.77
N MET A 75 -1.35 11.19 -8.16
CA MET A 75 0.11 11.06 -8.19
C MET A 75 0.63 10.87 -9.63
N VAL A 76 -0.02 10.01 -10.42
CA VAL A 76 0.33 9.81 -11.84
C VAL A 76 0.13 11.11 -12.62
N ALA A 77 -0.99 11.80 -12.43
CA ALA A 77 -1.26 13.06 -13.13
C ALA A 77 -0.29 14.19 -12.74
N ALA A 78 0.27 14.15 -11.53
CA ALA A 78 1.28 15.09 -11.05
C ALA A 78 2.71 14.76 -11.54
N GLY A 79 2.92 13.65 -12.25
CA GLY A 79 4.24 13.24 -12.73
C GLY A 79 5.13 12.58 -11.67
N GLU A 80 4.60 12.24 -10.49
CA GLU A 80 5.37 11.62 -9.39
C GLU A 80 5.98 10.28 -9.82
N VAL A 81 5.32 9.57 -10.74
CA VAL A 81 5.79 8.28 -11.27
C VAL A 81 7.02 8.45 -12.17
N ASP A 82 7.23 9.63 -12.77
CA ASP A 82 8.40 9.91 -13.62
C ASP A 82 9.70 9.99 -12.81
N ALA A 83 9.59 10.22 -11.49
CA ALA A 83 10.72 10.19 -10.56
C ALA A 83 11.15 8.75 -10.17
N LEU A 84 10.43 7.71 -10.61
CA LEU A 84 10.81 6.32 -10.33
C LEU A 84 12.05 5.92 -11.13
N VAL A 85 13.13 5.65 -10.39
CA VAL A 85 14.33 5.07 -10.99
C VAL A 85 14.07 3.61 -11.41
N PRO A 86 14.59 3.17 -12.58
CA PRO A 86 14.35 1.82 -13.12
C PRO A 86 14.67 0.68 -12.14
N GLU A 87 15.67 0.85 -11.29
CA GLU A 87 16.08 -0.15 -10.30
C GLU A 87 14.97 -0.43 -9.28
N ARG A 88 14.25 0.61 -8.84
CA ARG A 88 13.14 0.47 -7.89
C ARG A 88 11.93 -0.20 -8.54
N VAL A 89 11.68 0.11 -9.81
CA VAL A 89 10.65 -0.55 -10.62
C VAL A 89 10.96 -2.04 -10.75
N TRP A 90 12.19 -2.38 -11.15
CA TRP A 90 12.62 -3.77 -11.27
C TRP A 90 12.52 -4.54 -9.96
N GLN A 91 12.92 -3.95 -8.84
CA GLN A 91 12.82 -4.60 -7.52
C GLN A 91 11.38 -4.95 -7.15
N GLU A 92 10.39 -4.09 -7.42
CA GLU A 92 8.99 -4.43 -7.14
C GLU A 92 8.40 -5.42 -8.16
N LEU A 93 8.74 -5.30 -9.45
CA LEU A 93 8.26 -6.23 -10.48
C LEU A 93 8.82 -7.64 -10.29
N SER A 94 10.12 -7.75 -10.02
CA SER A 94 10.79 -9.04 -9.80
C SER A 94 10.22 -9.78 -8.59
N ARG A 95 9.87 -9.06 -7.51
CA ARG A 95 9.15 -9.63 -6.36
C ARG A 95 7.77 -10.16 -6.72
N GLY A 96 7.07 -9.56 -7.69
CA GLY A 96 5.76 -10.05 -8.14
C GLY A 96 5.84 -11.27 -9.06
N LEU A 97 6.97 -11.48 -9.76
CA LEU A 97 7.18 -12.60 -10.67
C LEU A 97 7.82 -13.83 -10.01
N MET A 98 8.46 -13.65 -8.86
CA MET A 98 9.10 -14.73 -8.09
C MET A 98 8.19 -15.32 -7.00
N GLU A 99 6.95 -14.84 -6.88
CA GLU A 99 5.90 -15.37 -6.00
C GLU A 99 4.96 -16.29 -6.78
#